data_AF-A0AAD7JLQ9-F1
#
_entry.id   AF-A0AAD7JLQ9-F1
#
_cell.length_a   1.000
_cell.length_b   1.000
_cell.length_c   1.000
_cell.angle_alpha   90.00
_cell.angle_beta   90.00
_cell.angle_gamma   90.00
#
_symmetry.space_group_name_H-M   'P 1'
#
loop_
_entity.id
_entity.type
_entity.pdbx_description
1 polymer ?
#
loop_
_entity_poly.entity_id
_entity_poly.type
_entity_poly.pdbx_seq_one_letter_code
_entity_poly.pdbx_strand_id
1 'polypeptide(L)'
;MTIYFGNDTTMSDHLLCRPDLEGGCTRCKVVPAGHCCELCTPAEFAQFAHVDLPKPKQQPSRSRIADYKAGRIDFALRDDLHAFRKARTIELRGRAIFRSLGRGLIMPDDVLQRIVDCAHFHKIQTCTELLKETRWHRVSEDGEQILHLIHQHRPPPPPHPPPPTPPAFVTPLRVINTNGSVMLSTPKVRQCSKCGLYGHIC
;
A
#
# COMPACT_ATOMS: atom_id res chain seq x y z
N MET A 1 24.00 13.07 47.32
CA MET A 1 22.86 12.19 47.01
C MET A 1 23.39 11.09 46.12
N THR A 2 23.68 9.94 46.70
CA THR A 2 24.33 8.82 46.00
C THR A 2 23.24 7.91 45.45
N ILE A 3 23.14 7.84 44.12
CA ILE A 3 22.16 7.00 43.44
C ILE A 3 22.73 5.59 43.37
N TYR A 4 22.11 4.65 44.11
CA TYR A 4 22.39 3.22 43.97
C TYR A 4 21.54 2.68 42.82
N PHE A 5 22.17 2.29 41.72
CA PHE A 5 21.54 1.44 40.72
C PHE A 5 21.60 0.00 41.24
N GLY A 6 20.51 -0.46 41.85
CA GLY A 6 20.39 -1.86 42.26
C GLY A 6 20.33 -2.78 41.04
N ASN A 7 21.48 -3.31 40.62
CA ASN A 7 21.58 -4.35 39.59
C ASN A 7 22.12 -5.68 40.18
N ASP A 8 21.98 -5.86 41.50
CA ASP A 8 22.56 -7.00 42.24
C ASP A 8 21.69 -8.27 42.24
N THR A 9 20.68 -8.37 41.36
CA THR A 9 19.82 -9.57 41.22
C THR A 9 19.80 -10.10 39.79
N THR A 10 20.97 -10.19 39.14
CA THR A 10 21.15 -11.03 37.94
C THR A 10 21.53 -12.47 38.28
N MET A 11 21.45 -12.86 39.56
CA MET A 11 21.66 -14.24 39.98
C MET A 11 20.39 -15.05 39.65
N SER A 12 20.56 -16.03 38.76
CA SER A 12 19.48 -16.92 38.33
C SER A 12 19.12 -17.90 39.45
N ASP A 13 17.87 -17.90 39.92
CA ASP A 13 17.34 -18.85 40.92
C ASP A 13 17.05 -20.26 40.36
N HIS A 14 17.64 -20.59 39.22
CA HIS A 14 17.46 -21.89 38.55
C HIS A 14 17.73 -23.11 39.43
N LEU A 15 18.64 -23.02 40.39
CA LEU A 15 18.94 -24.09 41.35
C LEU A 15 17.85 -24.26 42.43
N LEU A 16 17.11 -23.18 42.75
CA LEU A 16 15.98 -23.23 43.68
C LEU A 16 14.72 -23.78 42.98
N CYS A 17 14.54 -23.49 41.70
CA CYS A 17 13.39 -23.95 40.92
C CYS A 17 13.40 -25.47 40.66
N ARG A 18 14.60 -26.05 40.45
CA ARG A 18 14.80 -27.50 40.31
C ARG A 18 16.06 -27.96 41.04
N PRO A 19 15.95 -28.25 42.35
CA PRO A 19 17.08 -28.75 43.15
C PRO A 19 17.40 -30.23 42.85
N ASP A 20 16.51 -30.93 42.13
CA ASP A 20 16.67 -32.32 41.68
C ASP A 20 17.72 -32.50 40.58
N LEU A 21 18.13 -31.42 39.91
CA LEU A 21 19.09 -31.44 38.81
C LEU A 21 20.32 -30.61 39.20
N GLU A 22 21.53 -31.19 39.03
CA GLU A 22 22.80 -30.50 39.34
C GLU A 22 22.95 -29.16 38.59
N GLY A 23 22.33 -29.02 37.42
CA GLY A 23 22.34 -27.82 36.59
C GLY A 23 21.16 -26.86 36.79
N GLY A 24 20.22 -27.16 37.70
CA GLY A 24 19.00 -26.39 37.91
C GLY A 24 18.01 -26.41 36.73
N CYS A 25 16.97 -25.59 36.82
CA CYS A 25 15.96 -25.46 35.77
C CYS A 25 16.52 -24.72 34.54
N THR A 26 16.58 -25.39 33.39
CA THR A 26 17.07 -24.81 32.12
C THR A 26 16.25 -23.62 31.62
N ARG A 27 14.96 -23.53 31.99
CA ARG A 27 14.10 -22.37 31.66
C ARG A 27 14.37 -21.16 32.54
N CYS A 28 14.78 -21.37 33.78
CA CYS A 28 15.06 -20.29 34.72
C CYS A 28 16.53 -19.84 34.65
N LYS A 29 17.40 -20.67 34.06
CA LYS A 29 18.82 -20.39 33.92
C LYS A 29 19.04 -19.19 32.99
N VAL A 30 19.46 -18.07 33.57
CA VAL A 30 19.94 -16.93 32.80
C VAL A 30 21.31 -17.30 32.21
N VAL A 31 21.34 -17.53 30.89
CA VAL A 31 22.58 -17.76 30.16
C VAL A 31 23.19 -16.41 29.83
N PRO A 32 24.45 -16.13 30.24
CA PRO A 32 25.11 -14.89 29.87
C PRO A 32 25.23 -14.81 28.34
N ALA A 33 24.96 -13.63 27.78
CA ALA A 33 25.14 -13.40 26.36
C ALA A 33 26.62 -13.60 25.98
N GLY A 34 26.89 -14.32 24.88
CA GLY A 34 28.25 -14.55 24.38
C GLY A 34 28.95 -13.27 23.91
N HIS A 35 28.20 -12.19 23.69
CA HIS A 35 28.69 -10.88 23.30
C HIS A 35 27.98 -9.81 24.14
N CYS A 36 28.74 -8.81 24.59
CA CYS A 36 28.24 -7.77 25.49
C CYS A 36 27.27 -6.80 24.78
N CYS A 37 27.72 -6.15 23.70
CA CYS A 37 26.91 -5.26 22.86
C CYS A 37 27.66 -4.95 21.56
N GLU A 38 26.96 -4.31 20.61
CA GLU A 38 27.53 -3.85 19.33
C GLU A 38 28.73 -2.90 19.51
N LEU A 39 28.77 -2.11 20.59
CA LEU A 39 29.89 -1.21 20.89
C LEU A 39 31.17 -1.96 21.32
N CYS A 40 31.01 -3.06 22.05
CA CYS A 40 32.16 -3.82 22.56
C CYS A 40 32.72 -4.82 21.55
N THR A 41 31.86 -5.38 20.69
CA THR A 41 32.24 -6.40 19.70
C THR A 41 31.62 -6.10 18.32
N PRO A 42 31.96 -4.97 17.68
CA PRO A 42 31.30 -4.55 16.44
C PRO A 42 31.42 -5.57 15.28
N ALA A 43 32.49 -6.36 15.26
CA ALA A 43 32.70 -7.40 14.26
C ALA A 43 31.60 -8.50 14.27
N GLU A 44 31.12 -8.89 15.45
CA GLU A 44 30.09 -9.93 15.61
C GLU A 44 28.68 -9.42 15.20
N PHE A 45 28.51 -8.10 15.19
CA PHE A 45 27.26 -7.44 14.82
C PHE A 45 27.27 -6.89 13.39
N ALA A 46 28.39 -7.02 12.66
CA ALA A 46 28.53 -6.51 11.29
C ALA A 46 27.52 -7.11 10.30
N GLN A 47 27.07 -8.35 10.52
CA GLN A 47 26.02 -9.00 9.73
C GLN A 47 24.62 -8.41 9.96
N PHE A 48 24.43 -7.72 11.10
CA PHE A 48 23.19 -7.02 11.45
C PHE A 48 23.29 -5.52 11.19
N ALA A 49 24.49 -5.02 10.83
CA ALA A 49 24.66 -3.65 10.38
C ALA A 49 23.75 -3.41 9.18
N HIS A 50 23.17 -2.20 9.12
CA HIS A 50 22.13 -1.81 8.18
C HIS A 50 22.33 -2.38 6.77
N VAL A 51 21.53 -3.38 6.42
CA VAL A 51 21.42 -3.85 5.05
C VAL A 51 20.70 -2.75 4.27
N ASP A 52 21.37 -2.18 3.27
CA ASP A 52 20.75 -1.26 2.32
C ASP A 52 19.71 -2.01 1.48
N LEU A 53 18.50 -2.11 2.02
CA LEU A 53 17.35 -2.65 1.31
C LEU A 53 17.02 -1.71 0.15
N PRO A 54 16.86 -2.22 -1.09
CA PRO A 54 16.45 -1.39 -2.20
C PRO A 54 15.12 -0.73 -1.87
N LYS A 55 15.06 0.60 -1.99
CA LYS A 55 13.82 1.35 -1.75
C LYS A 55 12.71 0.77 -2.62
N PRO A 56 11.56 0.37 -2.04
CA PRO A 56 10.48 -0.16 -2.83
C PRO A 56 10.03 0.89 -3.85
N LYS A 57 9.69 0.45 -5.07
CA LYS A 57 9.06 1.32 -6.07
C LYS A 57 7.81 1.92 -5.45
N GLN A 58 7.69 3.25 -5.47
CA GLN A 58 6.52 3.91 -4.90
C GLN A 58 5.27 3.45 -5.63
N GLN A 59 4.29 2.94 -4.88
CA GLN A 59 3.00 2.62 -5.46
C GLN A 59 2.30 3.92 -5.89
N PRO A 60 1.55 3.90 -7.01
CA PRO A 60 0.78 5.05 -7.43
C PRO A 60 -0.17 5.50 -6.31
N SER A 61 -0.28 6.82 -6.13
CA SER A 61 -1.16 7.38 -5.11
C SER A 61 -2.62 7.11 -5.43
N ARG A 62 -3.42 6.93 -4.37
CA ARG A 62 -4.89 6.82 -4.46
C ARG A 62 -5.47 8.16 -4.88
N SER A 63 -6.58 8.15 -5.62
CA SER A 63 -7.27 9.37 -6.05
C SER A 63 -7.84 10.12 -4.86
N ARG A 64 -7.84 11.45 -4.91
CA ARG A 64 -8.60 12.26 -3.94
C ARG A 64 -10.08 12.15 -4.26
N ILE A 65 -10.88 11.81 -3.27
CA ILE A 65 -12.35 11.74 -3.37
C ILE A 65 -12.89 13.03 -2.77
N ALA A 66 -13.78 13.71 -3.49
CA ALA A 66 -14.48 14.88 -2.97
C ALA A 66 -15.64 14.45 -2.08
N ASP A 67 -16.00 15.28 -1.11
CA ASP A 67 -17.18 15.03 -0.29
C ASP A 67 -18.44 15.03 -1.16
N TYR A 68 -19.28 14.04 -0.97
CA TYR A 68 -20.53 13.88 -1.70
C TYR A 68 -21.62 13.34 -0.79
N LYS A 69 -22.87 13.54 -1.19
CA LYS A 69 -24.01 12.94 -0.52
C LYS A 69 -24.35 11.61 -1.19
N ALA A 70 -24.22 10.52 -0.46
CA ALA A 70 -24.57 9.18 -0.95
C ALA A 70 -26.02 9.14 -1.44
N GLY A 71 -26.19 8.71 -2.69
CA GLY A 71 -27.48 8.53 -3.34
C GLY A 71 -27.99 7.09 -3.23
N ARG A 72 -29.19 6.84 -3.77
CA ARG A 72 -29.82 5.50 -3.78
C ARG A 72 -28.95 4.44 -4.46
N ILE A 73 -28.27 4.81 -5.55
CA ILE A 73 -27.38 3.90 -6.29
C ILE A 73 -26.18 3.50 -5.43
N ASP A 74 -25.63 4.44 -4.64
CA ASP A 74 -24.48 4.18 -3.78
C ASP A 74 -24.85 3.21 -2.64
N PHE A 75 -26.06 3.36 -2.07
CA PHE A 75 -26.60 2.42 -1.09
C PHE A 75 -26.87 1.03 -1.69
N ALA A 76 -27.44 0.97 -2.90
CA ALA A 76 -27.70 -0.31 -3.57
C ALA A 76 -26.39 -1.07 -3.88
N LEU A 77 -25.38 -0.37 -4.40
CA LEU A 77 -24.04 -0.93 -4.59
C LEU A 77 -23.44 -1.41 -3.27
N ARG A 78 -23.58 -0.63 -2.20
CA ARG A 78 -23.09 -1.00 -0.87
C ARG A 78 -23.73 -2.29 -0.35
N ASP A 79 -25.04 -2.44 -0.54
CA ASP A 79 -25.79 -3.63 -0.13
C ASP A 79 -25.37 -4.87 -0.93
N ASP A 80 -25.19 -4.74 -2.24
CA ASP A 80 -24.69 -5.82 -3.09
C ASP A 80 -23.26 -6.22 -2.75
N LEU A 81 -22.39 -5.26 -2.41
CA LEU A 81 -21.05 -5.54 -1.91
C LEU A 81 -21.08 -6.26 -0.55
N HIS A 82 -22.02 -5.90 0.34
CA HIS A 82 -22.22 -6.64 1.59
C HIS A 82 -22.72 -8.06 1.36
N ALA A 83 -23.61 -8.27 0.40
CA ALA A 83 -24.10 -9.60 0.01
C ALA A 83 -22.97 -10.46 -0.60
N PHE A 84 -22.21 -9.89 -1.52
CA PHE A 84 -21.01 -10.51 -2.10
C PHE A 84 -20.03 -10.93 -1.02
N ARG A 85 -19.68 -10.02 -0.11
CA ARG A 85 -18.76 -10.27 1.01
C ARG A 85 -19.22 -11.43 1.88
N LYS A 86 -20.52 -11.50 2.19
CA LYS A 86 -21.12 -12.60 2.96
C LYS A 86 -21.02 -13.93 2.22
N ALA A 87 -21.43 -13.97 0.95
CA ALA A 87 -21.39 -15.18 0.13
C ALA A 87 -19.95 -15.71 0.00
N ARG A 88 -19.00 -14.83 -0.34
CA ARG A 88 -17.60 -15.18 -0.54
C ARG A 88 -16.91 -15.68 0.73
N THR A 89 -17.25 -15.11 1.89
CA THR A 89 -16.72 -15.57 3.18
C THR A 89 -17.24 -16.97 3.52
N ILE A 90 -18.54 -17.23 3.29
CA ILE A 90 -19.14 -18.54 3.54
C ILE A 90 -18.52 -19.59 2.61
N GLU A 91 -18.30 -19.25 1.34
CA GLU A 91 -17.67 -20.13 0.36
C GLU A 91 -16.23 -20.52 0.74
N LEU A 92 -15.39 -19.55 1.12
CA LEU A 92 -13.95 -19.78 1.33
C LEU A 92 -13.56 -20.25 2.74
N ARG A 93 -14.40 -19.96 3.73
CA ARG A 93 -14.09 -20.19 5.16
C ARG A 93 -15.19 -20.96 5.88
N GLY A 94 -16.31 -21.22 5.22
CA GLY A 94 -17.44 -21.89 5.82
C GLY A 94 -18.25 -20.99 6.74
N ARG A 95 -19.48 -21.45 7.03
CA ARG A 95 -20.46 -20.71 7.83
C ARG A 95 -20.09 -20.56 9.31
N ALA A 96 -19.24 -21.45 9.83
CA ALA A 96 -18.76 -21.39 11.21
C ALA A 96 -17.80 -20.22 11.42
N ILE A 97 -16.78 -20.10 10.55
CA ILE A 97 -15.78 -19.02 10.61
C ILE A 97 -16.43 -17.65 10.34
N PHE A 98 -17.38 -17.58 9.40
CA PHE A 98 -18.16 -16.36 9.17
C PHE A 98 -18.87 -15.86 10.43
N ARG A 99 -19.42 -16.76 11.25
CA ARG A 99 -20.13 -16.41 12.49
C ARG A 99 -19.18 -15.95 13.61
N SER A 100 -17.95 -16.46 13.66
CA SER A 100 -17.00 -16.13 14.72
C SER A 100 -16.11 -14.90 14.41
N LEU A 101 -15.58 -14.81 13.18
CA LEU A 101 -14.63 -13.75 12.78
C LEU A 101 -15.32 -12.56 12.09
N GLY A 102 -16.59 -12.71 11.71
CA GLY A 102 -17.40 -11.64 11.15
C GLY A 102 -17.15 -11.37 9.66
N ARG A 103 -17.76 -10.29 9.18
CA ARG A 103 -17.89 -9.96 7.75
C ARG A 103 -16.62 -9.35 7.14
N GLY A 104 -15.72 -8.79 7.95
CA GLY A 104 -14.53 -8.06 7.48
C GLY A 104 -13.39 -8.94 6.97
N LEU A 105 -13.49 -10.27 7.09
CA LEU A 105 -12.39 -11.21 6.80
C LEU A 105 -11.96 -11.20 5.32
N ILE A 106 -12.92 -11.08 4.40
CA ILE A 106 -12.65 -11.06 2.95
C ILE A 106 -12.44 -9.64 2.45
N MET A 107 -13.33 -8.72 2.87
CA MET A 107 -13.32 -7.34 2.45
C MET A 107 -13.58 -6.44 3.66
N PRO A 108 -12.54 -5.77 4.18
CA PRO A 108 -12.67 -4.79 5.25
C PRO A 108 -13.69 -3.67 4.92
N ASP A 109 -14.29 -3.07 5.94
CA ASP A 109 -15.32 -2.04 5.74
C ASP A 109 -14.76 -0.77 5.06
N ASP A 110 -13.50 -0.42 5.30
CA ASP A 110 -12.80 0.70 4.64
C ASP A 110 -12.59 0.45 3.14
N VAL A 111 -12.23 -0.79 2.75
CA VAL A 111 -12.13 -1.19 1.34
C VAL A 111 -13.49 -1.09 0.66
N LEU A 112 -14.54 -1.59 1.31
CA LEU A 112 -15.89 -1.55 0.75
C LEU A 112 -16.39 -0.11 0.58
N GLN A 113 -16.23 0.73 1.60
CA GLN A 113 -16.60 2.15 1.50
C GLN A 113 -15.79 2.85 0.40
N ARG A 114 -14.50 2.57 0.31
CA ARG A 114 -13.63 3.12 -0.74
C ARG A 114 -14.10 2.74 -2.15
N ILE A 115 -14.57 1.51 -2.34
CA ILE A 115 -15.12 1.06 -3.62
C ILE A 115 -16.36 1.89 -3.98
N VAL A 116 -17.29 2.04 -3.05
CA VAL A 116 -18.52 2.84 -3.26
C VAL A 116 -18.17 4.28 -3.61
N ASP A 117 -17.26 4.89 -2.86
CA ASP A 117 -16.85 6.27 -3.09
C ASP A 117 -16.15 6.46 -4.45
N CYS A 118 -15.25 5.56 -4.82
CA CYS A 118 -14.59 5.60 -6.12
C CYS A 118 -15.54 5.32 -7.28
N ALA A 119 -16.51 4.42 -7.09
CA ALA A 119 -17.54 4.11 -8.09
C ALA A 119 -18.46 5.31 -8.33
N HIS A 120 -18.78 6.09 -7.29
CA HIS A 120 -19.58 7.31 -7.40
C HIS A 120 -18.99 8.30 -8.42
N PHE A 121 -17.65 8.40 -8.49
CA PHE A 121 -16.92 9.29 -9.39
C PHE A 121 -16.34 8.59 -10.62
N HIS A 122 -16.77 7.37 -10.94
CA HIS A 122 -16.27 6.55 -12.06
C HIS A 122 -14.73 6.41 -12.09
N LYS A 123 -14.09 6.34 -10.90
CA LYS A 123 -12.62 6.20 -10.75
C LYS A 123 -12.11 4.77 -10.88
N ILE A 124 -13.03 3.80 -10.88
CA ILE A 124 -12.73 2.38 -11.03
C ILE A 124 -13.52 1.88 -12.23
N GLN A 125 -12.81 1.54 -13.31
CA GLN A 125 -13.33 0.89 -14.52
C GLN A 125 -12.60 -0.43 -14.80
N THR A 126 -11.42 -0.61 -14.20
CA THR A 126 -10.54 -1.77 -14.43
C THR A 126 -10.01 -2.35 -13.13
N CYS A 127 -9.55 -3.61 -13.17
CA CYS A 127 -8.99 -4.29 -11.99
C CYS A 127 -7.72 -3.59 -11.49
N THR A 128 -6.95 -2.98 -12.40
CA THR A 128 -5.75 -2.22 -12.04
C THR A 128 -6.09 -0.95 -11.26
N GLU A 129 -7.16 -0.24 -11.63
CA GLU A 129 -7.67 0.91 -10.88
C GLU A 129 -8.27 0.49 -9.55
N LEU A 130 -9.02 -0.62 -9.52
CA LEU A 130 -9.54 -1.19 -8.28
C LEU A 130 -8.40 -1.49 -7.30
N LEU A 131 -7.32 -2.14 -7.77
CA LEU A 131 -6.13 -2.41 -6.98
C LEU A 131 -5.43 -1.12 -6.52
N LYS A 132 -5.29 -0.14 -7.40
CA LYS A 132 -4.68 1.15 -7.08
C LYS A 132 -5.46 1.89 -5.99
N GLU A 133 -6.78 1.98 -6.11
CA GLU A 133 -7.63 2.77 -5.22
C GLU A 133 -7.85 2.11 -3.87
N THR A 134 -7.99 0.78 -3.83
CA THR A 134 -8.28 0.05 -2.59
C THR A 134 -7.04 -0.55 -1.93
N ARG A 135 -6.00 -0.90 -2.71
CA ARG A 135 -4.88 -1.77 -2.29
C ARG A 135 -5.34 -3.10 -1.69
N TRP A 136 -6.53 -3.55 -2.08
CA TRP A 136 -7.10 -4.78 -1.58
C TRP A 136 -6.37 -5.98 -2.20
N HIS A 137 -5.91 -6.90 -1.35
CA HIS A 137 -5.06 -8.01 -1.78
C HIS A 137 -5.77 -9.03 -2.67
N ARG A 138 -7.11 -9.09 -2.62
CA ARG A 138 -7.92 -10.08 -3.37
C ARG A 138 -8.43 -9.58 -4.71
N VAL A 139 -7.89 -8.47 -5.21
CA VAL A 139 -8.32 -7.93 -6.51
C VAL A 139 -8.02 -8.89 -7.65
N SER A 140 -6.98 -9.73 -7.53
CA SER A 140 -6.69 -10.78 -8.51
C SER A 140 -7.77 -11.85 -8.61
N GLU A 141 -8.37 -12.25 -7.49
CA GLU A 141 -9.32 -13.37 -7.42
C GLU A 141 -10.76 -12.92 -7.53
N ASP A 142 -11.07 -11.78 -6.93
CA ASP A 142 -12.45 -11.29 -6.75
C ASP A 142 -12.71 -9.99 -7.53
N GLY A 143 -11.69 -9.36 -8.11
CA GLY A 143 -11.78 -8.04 -8.73
C GLY A 143 -12.76 -7.95 -9.89
N GLU A 144 -12.79 -8.94 -10.78
CA GLU A 144 -13.73 -8.97 -11.92
C GLU A 144 -15.18 -9.01 -11.47
N GLN A 145 -15.49 -9.78 -10.43
CA GLN A 145 -16.84 -9.87 -9.89
C GLN A 145 -17.25 -8.56 -9.21
N ILE A 146 -16.32 -7.89 -8.53
CA ILE A 146 -16.56 -6.55 -7.99
C ILE A 146 -16.77 -5.51 -9.10
N LEU A 147 -15.98 -5.54 -10.18
CA LEU A 147 -16.20 -4.66 -11.32
C LEU A 147 -17.56 -4.88 -11.98
N HIS A 148 -18.01 -6.13 -12.08
CA HIS A 148 -19.33 -6.43 -12.59
C HIS A 148 -20.43 -5.78 -11.73
N LEU A 149 -20.34 -5.89 -10.41
CA LEU A 149 -21.27 -5.21 -9.50
C LEU A 149 -21.21 -3.68 -9.66
N ILE A 150 -20.01 -3.10 -9.78
CA ILE A 150 -19.86 -1.66 -10.01
C ILE A 150 -20.55 -1.26 -11.31
N HIS A 151 -20.30 -1.95 -12.42
CA HIS A 151 -20.87 -1.64 -13.73
C HIS A 151 -22.39 -1.85 -13.79
N GLN A 152 -22.94 -2.79 -13.01
CA GLN A 152 -24.39 -2.98 -12.89
C GLN A 152 -25.09 -1.74 -12.30
N HIS A 153 -24.44 -1.07 -11.34
CA HIS A 153 -24.99 0.13 -10.69
C HIS A 153 -24.58 1.43 -11.38
N ARG A 154 -23.38 1.46 -11.97
CA ARG A 154 -22.71 2.63 -12.54
C ARG A 154 -22.03 2.22 -13.85
N PRO A 155 -22.78 2.08 -14.96
CA PRO A 155 -22.17 1.75 -16.24
C PRO A 155 -21.12 2.81 -16.64
N PRO A 156 -20.06 2.41 -17.34
CA PRO A 156 -19.05 3.35 -17.80
C PRO A 156 -19.70 4.43 -18.69
N PRO A 157 -19.24 5.69 -18.59
CA PRO A 157 -19.76 6.74 -19.44
C PRO A 157 -19.52 6.40 -20.92
N PRO A 158 -20.47 6.73 -21.82
CA PRO A 158 -20.30 6.48 -23.24
C PRO A 158 -19.05 7.21 -23.75
N PRO A 159 -18.32 6.62 -24.72
CA PRO A 159 -17.16 7.27 -25.31
C PRO A 159 -17.58 8.63 -25.89
N HIS A 160 -16.87 9.69 -25.51
CA HIS A 160 -17.12 11.02 -26.06
C HIS A 160 -16.92 11.00 -27.58
N PRO A 161 -17.76 11.70 -28.36
CA PRO A 161 -17.53 11.84 -29.79
C PRO A 161 -16.16 12.48 -30.04
N PRO A 162 -15.43 12.07 -31.09
CA PRO A 162 -14.15 12.67 -31.42
C PRO A 162 -14.33 14.18 -31.62
N PRO A 163 -13.36 15.01 -31.19
CA PRO A 163 -13.42 16.45 -31.43
C PRO A 163 -13.58 16.71 -32.93
N PRO A 164 -14.33 17.76 -33.33
CA PRO A 164 -14.49 18.09 -34.74
C PRO A 164 -13.12 18.25 -35.39
N THR A 165 -12.87 17.44 -36.42
CA THR A 165 -11.67 17.53 -37.25
C THR A 165 -11.58 18.97 -37.76
N PRO A 166 -10.46 19.69 -37.51
CA PRO A 166 -10.31 21.02 -38.08
C PRO A 166 -10.39 20.92 -39.61
N PRO A 167 -11.05 21.86 -40.29
CA PRO A 167 -11.11 21.85 -41.74
C PRO A 167 -9.69 21.84 -42.30
N ALA A 168 -9.46 20.97 -43.28
CA ALA A 168 -8.22 20.90 -44.01
C ALA A 168 -7.94 22.27 -44.65
N PHE A 169 -7.08 23.06 -44.02
CA PHE A 169 -6.48 24.19 -44.71
C PHE A 169 -5.64 23.61 -45.84
N VAL A 170 -6.08 23.86 -47.06
CA VAL A 170 -5.33 23.59 -48.27
C VAL A 170 -4.07 24.45 -48.21
N THR A 171 -2.98 23.87 -47.73
CA THR A 171 -1.65 24.50 -47.79
C THR A 171 -1.22 24.47 -49.26
N PRO A 172 -0.98 25.61 -49.93
CA PRO A 172 -0.33 25.58 -51.23
C PRO A 172 1.06 24.95 -51.07
N LEU A 173 1.44 24.12 -52.05
CA LEU A 173 2.74 23.44 -52.13
C LEU A 173 3.86 24.42 -51.75
N ARG A 174 4.49 24.20 -50.58
CA ARG A 174 5.73 24.86 -50.23
C ARG A 174 6.88 23.91 -50.52
N VAL A 175 7.69 24.37 -51.48
CA VAL A 175 8.96 23.83 -51.95
C VAL A 175 9.77 23.19 -50.81
N ILE A 176 10.22 21.97 -51.06
CA ILE A 176 11.17 21.22 -50.24
C ILE A 176 12.46 22.03 -50.16
N ASN A 177 12.83 22.47 -48.95
CA ASN A 177 14.19 22.87 -48.67
C ASN A 177 14.72 22.03 -47.50
N THR A 178 15.65 21.15 -47.83
CA THR A 178 16.47 20.36 -46.92
C THR A 178 17.36 21.28 -46.09
N ASN A 179 17.16 21.31 -44.77
CA ASN A 179 18.19 21.41 -43.73
C ASN A 179 17.57 21.77 -42.36
N GLY A 180 17.97 21.05 -41.31
CA GLY A 180 17.96 21.59 -39.95
C GLY A 180 17.19 20.81 -38.89
N SER A 181 17.92 19.94 -38.19
CA SER A 181 17.85 19.60 -36.75
C SER A 181 16.54 19.83 -35.98
N VAL A 182 15.93 18.74 -35.50
CA VAL A 182 14.90 18.81 -34.45
C VAL A 182 15.56 18.61 -33.09
N MET A 183 15.39 19.64 -32.25
CA MET A 183 15.90 19.80 -30.91
C MET A 183 15.35 18.76 -29.93
N LEU A 184 16.28 18.12 -29.22
CA LEU A 184 16.04 17.31 -28.03
C LEU A 184 15.59 18.25 -26.89
N SER A 185 14.35 18.11 -26.43
CA SER A 185 13.83 18.87 -25.29
C SER A 185 14.59 18.47 -24.02
N THR A 186 15.42 19.37 -23.51
CA THR A 186 16.19 19.17 -22.27
C THR A 186 15.30 19.28 -21.03
N PRO A 187 15.53 18.44 -20.01
CA PRO A 187 14.81 18.51 -18.75
C PRO A 187 15.14 19.80 -18.00
N LYS A 188 14.11 20.49 -17.51
CA LYS A 188 14.23 21.73 -16.74
C LYS A 188 14.97 21.46 -15.42
N VAL A 189 16.22 21.92 -15.33
CA VAL A 189 17.04 21.79 -14.12
C VAL A 189 16.47 22.72 -13.04
N ARG A 190 16.30 22.21 -11.81
CA ARG A 190 15.74 22.98 -10.69
C ARG A 190 16.81 23.95 -10.16
N GLN A 191 16.40 25.19 -9.90
CA GLN A 191 17.23 26.29 -9.39
C GLN A 191 16.99 26.46 -7.89
N CYS A 192 18.05 26.63 -7.09
CA CYS A 192 17.91 26.89 -5.66
C CYS A 192 17.36 28.32 -5.42
N SER A 193 16.30 28.44 -4.63
CA SER A 193 15.61 29.71 -4.36
C SER A 193 16.41 30.69 -3.47
N LYS A 194 17.51 30.24 -2.85
CA LYS A 194 18.33 31.07 -1.97
C LYS A 194 19.57 31.66 -2.66
N CYS A 195 20.20 30.91 -3.56
CA CYS A 195 21.45 31.32 -4.23
C CYS A 195 21.33 31.37 -5.76
N GLY A 196 20.23 30.91 -6.35
CA GLY A 196 20.01 30.96 -7.80
C GLY A 196 20.87 30.00 -8.62
N LEU A 197 21.66 29.13 -7.99
CA LEU A 197 22.51 28.16 -8.70
C LEU A 197 21.77 26.83 -8.91
N TYR A 198 22.10 26.15 -10.00
CA TYR A 198 21.54 24.84 -10.37
C TYR A 198 22.36 23.69 -9.77
N GLY A 199 21.72 22.55 -9.48
CA GLY A 199 22.42 21.29 -9.19
C GLY A 199 22.68 20.94 -7.73
N HIS A 200 22.12 21.66 -6.76
CA HIS A 200 22.15 21.25 -5.35
C HIS A 200 20.82 21.55 -4.64
N ILE A 201 20.57 20.82 -3.56
CA ILE A 201 19.41 20.99 -2.67
C ILE A 201 19.96 21.59 -1.37
N CYS A 202 19.46 22.76 -0.99
CA CYS A 202 19.72 23.36 0.34
C CYS A 202 18.72 22.83 1.36
#